data_AF-A0A926S4Y1-F1
#
_entry.id   AF-A0A926S4Y1-F1
#
_cell.length_a   1.000
_cell.length_b   1.000
_cell.length_c   1.000
_cell.angle_alpha   90.00
_cell.angle_beta   90.00
_cell.angle_gamma   90.00
#
_symmetry.space_group_name_H-M   'P 1'
#
loop_
_entity.id
_entity.type
_entity.pdbx_description
1 polymer ?
#
loop_
_entity_poly.entity_id
_entity_poly.type
_entity_poly.pdbx_seq_one_letter_code
_entity_poly.pdbx_strand_id
1 'polypeptide(L)'
;MGSCLRESYLGKCRLAAWCVILEIAGIDIPDTCPITSGIGFHTTQGQPPMSASGQNAAGMSGLTSDPRVLRTRATLREALMQLLQHKDWGGISTSDICRRAGVARSSFYEHYSGKADLLDEIFAAHMGAIPLSREPGAPLGTLDWLAAHVASNPALFARSAAGSGGDSLLPRFRSALTRKLEEELNNRGHSDACANAAYIIGGSLAFLSTAPGDGTRDMLQRLAEKLLA
;
A
#
# COMPACT_ATOMS: atom_id res chain seq x y z
N MET A 1 -0.68 23.48 28.05
CA MET A 1 0.52 22.62 27.91
C MET A 1 0.06 21.25 27.41
N GLY A 2 0.11 21.01 26.09
CA GLY A 2 -0.43 19.78 25.49
C GLY A 2 -0.07 19.58 24.02
N SER A 3 0.96 20.27 23.52
CA SER A 3 1.35 20.28 22.11
C SER A 3 2.57 19.40 21.77
N CYS A 4 3.17 18.71 22.74
CA CYS A 4 4.47 18.07 22.54
C CYS A 4 4.41 16.59 22.07
N LEU A 5 3.25 15.93 22.09
CA LEU A 5 3.13 14.50 21.75
C LEU A 5 2.56 14.21 20.34
N ARG A 6 2.05 15.21 19.62
CA ARG A 6 1.43 15.03 18.30
C ARG A 6 2.44 15.09 17.13
N GLU A 7 3.55 15.81 17.31
CA GLU A 7 4.62 15.93 16.30
C GLU A 7 5.41 14.62 16.08
N SER A 8 5.53 13.77 17.11
CA SER A 8 6.35 12.55 17.03
C SER A 8 5.71 11.38 16.27
N TYR A 9 4.39 11.42 16.01
CA TYR A 9 3.70 10.37 15.23
C TYR A 9 3.80 10.60 13.71
N LEU A 10 3.72 11.85 13.25
CA LEU A 10 3.79 12.18 11.82
C LEU A 10 5.17 11.90 11.19
N GLY A 11 6.25 12.04 11.96
CA GLY A 11 7.60 11.67 11.51
C GLY A 11 7.81 10.15 11.39
N LYS A 12 7.13 9.35 12.21
CA LYS A 12 7.24 7.88 12.21
C LYS A 12 6.42 7.23 11.10
N CYS A 13 5.29 7.82 10.69
CA CYS A 13 4.47 7.29 9.59
C CYS A 13 5.15 7.35 8.21
N ARG A 14 6.03 8.33 7.96
CA ARG A 14 6.79 8.42 6.68
C ARG A 14 7.90 7.37 6.57
N LEU A 15 8.46 6.94 7.70
CA LEU A 15 9.44 5.85 7.77
C LEU A 15 8.78 4.47 7.82
N ALA A 16 7.61 4.33 8.45
CA ALA A 16 6.90 3.05 8.56
C ALA A 16 6.42 2.50 7.20
N ALA A 17 5.95 3.36 6.30
CA ALA A 17 5.54 2.93 4.95
C ALA A 17 6.74 2.44 4.11
N TRP A 18 7.93 3.01 4.31
CA TRP A 18 9.16 2.57 3.63
C TRP A 18 9.78 1.34 4.32
N CYS A 19 9.70 1.23 5.65
CA CYS A 19 10.17 0.07 6.41
C CYS A 19 9.36 -1.20 6.12
N VAL A 20 8.04 -1.12 6.02
CA VAL A 20 7.20 -2.29 5.67
C VAL A 20 7.51 -2.79 4.25
N ILE A 21 7.89 -1.89 3.34
CA ILE A 21 8.32 -2.25 1.97
C ILE A 21 9.72 -2.88 1.95
N LEU A 22 10.64 -2.43 2.82
CA LEU A 22 12.00 -3.01 2.92
C LEU A 22 12.04 -4.35 3.66
N GLU A 23 11.19 -4.55 4.66
CA GLU A 23 11.12 -5.78 5.46
C GLU A 23 10.46 -6.95 4.68
N ILE A 24 9.55 -6.65 3.76
CA ILE A 24 8.94 -7.64 2.85
C ILE A 24 9.87 -8.01 1.67
N ALA A 25 10.86 -7.16 1.35
CA ALA A 25 11.75 -7.35 0.20
C ALA A 25 13.00 -8.21 0.47
N GLY A 26 13.32 -8.54 1.74
CA GLY A 26 14.45 -9.40 2.08
C GLY A 26 15.82 -8.87 1.61
N ILE A 27 16.00 -7.55 1.61
CA ILE A 27 17.25 -6.88 1.22
C ILE A 27 18.06 -6.61 2.49
N ASP A 28 19.25 -7.20 2.56
CA ASP A 28 20.26 -6.97 3.61
C ASP A 28 20.66 -5.48 3.65
N ILE A 29 20.60 -4.87 4.84
CA ILE A 29 20.96 -3.46 5.06
C ILE A 29 22.48 -3.39 5.28
N PRO A 30 23.24 -2.53 4.57
CA PRO A 30 24.67 -2.38 4.87
C PRO A 30 24.89 -1.73 6.24
N ASP A 31 25.86 -2.27 7.00
CA ASP A 31 26.24 -1.97 8.39
C ASP A 31 26.63 -0.51 8.72
N THR A 32 26.48 0.44 7.81
CA THR A 32 26.84 1.85 8.03
C THR A 32 25.65 2.68 8.49
N CYS A 33 24.91 2.20 9.50
CA CYS A 33 23.88 2.99 10.17
C CYS A 33 24.46 3.59 11.48
N PRO A 34 24.48 4.93 11.67
CA PRO A 34 25.26 5.59 12.72
C PRO A 34 24.68 5.47 14.14
N ILE A 35 23.82 4.48 14.41
CA ILE A 35 23.07 4.34 15.67
C ILE A 35 23.66 3.27 16.61
N THR A 36 24.74 2.58 16.22
CA THR A 36 25.39 1.52 17.04
C THR A 36 26.61 1.98 17.83
N SER A 37 26.85 3.29 17.95
CA SER A 37 27.87 3.81 18.87
C SER A 37 27.35 3.80 20.31
N GLY A 38 27.32 2.62 20.94
CA GLY A 38 27.18 2.56 22.39
C GLY A 38 26.51 1.34 23.01
N ILE A 39 26.65 0.13 22.46
CA ILE A 39 26.32 -1.08 23.23
C ILE A 39 27.34 -2.16 22.90
N GLY A 40 28.41 -2.22 23.70
CA GLY A 40 29.38 -3.32 23.64
C GLY A 40 28.79 -4.55 24.33
N PHE A 41 28.55 -5.61 23.57
CA PHE A 41 28.30 -6.95 24.12
C PHE A 41 29.50 -7.85 23.82
N HIS A 42 30.03 -8.38 24.91
CA HIS A 42 31.24 -9.19 25.00
C HIS A 42 30.96 -10.62 24.54
N THR A 43 31.75 -11.07 23.56
CA THR A 43 31.85 -12.47 23.14
C THR A 43 32.49 -13.30 24.25
N THR A 44 31.82 -14.35 24.71
CA THR A 44 32.49 -15.48 25.39
C THR A 44 32.30 -16.74 24.57
N GLN A 45 33.41 -17.34 24.18
CA GLN A 45 33.51 -18.58 23.44
C GLN A 45 33.01 -19.78 24.23
N GLY A 46 32.49 -20.79 23.52
CA GLY A 46 32.33 -22.15 24.05
C GLY A 46 31.63 -23.07 23.07
N GLN A 47 32.39 -23.94 22.42
CA GLN A 47 31.94 -25.05 21.57
C GLN A 47 33.06 -26.11 21.60
N PRO A 48 32.89 -27.43 21.30
CA PRO A 48 31.73 -28.35 21.08
C PRO A 48 31.92 -29.67 21.93
N PRO A 49 31.55 -30.95 21.56
CA PRO A 49 30.79 -31.50 20.40
C PRO A 49 29.85 -32.75 20.62
N MET A 50 29.08 -33.07 19.55
CA MET A 50 28.49 -34.37 19.09
C MET A 50 27.25 -34.91 19.85
N SER A 51 26.21 -35.55 19.28
CA SER A 51 26.07 -36.42 18.08
C SER A 51 24.58 -36.69 17.70
N ALA A 52 24.39 -37.09 16.44
CA ALA A 52 23.44 -38.10 15.91
C ALA A 52 21.93 -37.85 15.67
N SER A 53 21.49 -38.48 14.57
CA SER A 53 20.12 -38.77 14.07
C SER A 53 19.41 -37.59 13.38
N GLY A 54 19.11 -37.59 12.08
CA GLY A 54 18.75 -38.71 11.21
C GLY A 54 17.23 -38.89 11.23
N GLN A 55 16.51 -38.15 10.38
CA GLN A 55 15.15 -38.47 9.95
C GLN A 55 14.74 -37.64 8.73
N ASN A 56 14.41 -38.37 7.66
CA ASN A 56 13.72 -37.89 6.47
C ASN A 56 12.27 -37.53 6.83
N ALA A 57 11.76 -36.43 6.30
CA ALA A 57 10.32 -36.18 6.20
C ALA A 57 10.01 -35.59 4.82
N ALA A 58 9.62 -36.48 3.91
CA ALA A 58 8.87 -36.12 2.72
C ALA A 58 7.45 -35.69 3.12
N GLY A 59 6.90 -34.71 2.41
CA GLY A 59 5.46 -34.61 2.18
C GLY A 59 4.62 -33.82 3.18
N MET A 60 4.80 -32.50 3.21
CA MET A 60 3.74 -31.56 3.62
C MET A 60 3.81 -30.27 2.78
N SER A 61 3.51 -30.35 1.49
CA SER A 61 3.30 -29.17 0.62
C SER A 61 1.80 -28.95 0.40
N GLY A 62 1.10 -28.67 1.50
CA GLY A 62 -0.25 -28.11 1.49
C GLY A 62 -0.21 -26.67 2.01
N LEU A 63 -0.57 -25.72 1.15
CA LEU A 63 -0.89 -24.31 1.46
C LEU A 63 0.26 -23.30 1.67
N THR A 64 1.44 -23.51 1.07
CA THR A 64 2.44 -22.43 0.92
C THR A 64 2.67 -22.16 -0.57
N SER A 65 2.28 -20.99 -1.06
CA SER A 65 2.60 -20.53 -2.41
C SER A 65 4.10 -20.72 -2.69
N ASP A 66 4.46 -21.27 -3.85
CA ASP A 66 5.86 -21.50 -4.24
C ASP A 66 6.67 -20.20 -4.04
N PRO A 67 7.76 -20.21 -3.26
CA PRO A 67 8.61 -19.04 -3.03
C PRO A 67 9.06 -18.35 -4.33
N ARG A 68 9.17 -19.09 -5.44
CA ARG A 68 9.48 -18.54 -6.77
C ARG A 68 8.35 -17.67 -7.29
N VAL A 69 7.11 -18.13 -7.16
CA VAL A 69 5.91 -17.37 -7.57
C VAL A 69 5.81 -16.08 -6.75
N LEU A 70 6.04 -16.15 -5.44
CA LEU A 70 6.01 -14.98 -4.56
C LEU A 70 7.07 -13.95 -4.96
N ARG A 71 8.30 -14.38 -5.26
CA ARG A 71 9.37 -13.49 -5.75
C ARG A 71 8.99 -12.85 -7.08
N THR A 72 8.50 -13.61 -8.05
CA THR A 72 8.09 -13.08 -9.36
C THR A 72 6.98 -12.05 -9.22
N ARG A 73 5.95 -12.32 -8.41
CA ARG A 73 4.88 -11.34 -8.15
C ARG A 73 5.43 -10.08 -7.47
N ALA A 74 6.35 -10.23 -6.52
CA ALA A 74 6.98 -9.09 -5.86
C ALA A 74 7.77 -8.19 -6.82
N THR A 75 8.61 -8.77 -7.69
CA THR A 75 9.39 -7.98 -8.67
C THR A 75 8.50 -7.33 -9.73
N LEU A 76 7.43 -8.01 -10.16
CA LEU A 76 6.43 -7.43 -11.07
C LEU A 76 5.68 -6.25 -10.45
N ARG A 77 5.25 -6.37 -9.18
CA ARG A 77 4.60 -5.29 -8.44
C ARG A 77 5.50 -4.06 -8.32
N GLU A 78 6.75 -4.26 -7.91
CA GLU A 78 7.74 -3.19 -7.78
C GLU A 78 8.02 -2.51 -9.13
N ALA A 79 8.19 -3.29 -10.19
CA ALA A 79 8.40 -2.77 -11.54
C ALA A 79 7.25 -1.88 -12.00
N LEU A 80 5.99 -2.28 -11.77
CA LEU A 80 4.83 -1.48 -12.14
C LEU A 80 4.75 -0.18 -11.31
N MET A 81 4.98 -0.24 -9.99
CA MET A 81 4.97 0.94 -9.12
C MET A 81 6.01 1.98 -9.55
N GLN A 82 7.23 1.54 -9.87
CA GLN A 82 8.29 2.42 -10.36
C GLN A 82 7.95 3.03 -11.72
N LEU A 83 7.35 2.25 -12.64
CA LEU A 83 6.92 2.78 -13.93
C LEU A 83 5.84 3.84 -13.78
N LEU A 84 4.89 3.67 -12.85
CA LEU A 84 3.83 4.64 -12.57
C LEU A 84 4.36 5.99 -12.07
N GLN A 85 5.53 6.03 -11.43
CA GLN A 85 6.15 7.29 -11.01
C GLN A 85 6.57 8.17 -12.20
N HIS A 86 6.90 7.57 -13.34
CA HIS A 86 7.50 8.27 -14.49
C HIS A 86 6.65 8.23 -15.77
N LYS A 87 5.70 7.29 -15.88
CA LYS A 87 4.88 7.08 -17.09
C LYS A 87 3.40 7.01 -16.73
N ASP A 88 2.57 7.54 -17.61
CA ASP A 88 1.11 7.43 -17.47
C ASP A 88 0.70 5.97 -17.65
N TRP A 89 -0.35 5.55 -16.96
CA TRP A 89 -0.83 4.17 -16.99
C TRP A 89 -1.07 3.66 -18.42
N GLY A 90 -1.70 4.48 -19.28
CA GLY A 90 -1.95 4.14 -20.67
C GLY A 90 -0.67 3.85 -21.46
N GLY A 91 0.42 4.55 -21.14
CA GLY A 91 1.73 4.40 -21.78
C GLY A 91 2.61 3.25 -21.24
N ILE A 92 2.17 2.55 -20.19
CA ILE A 92 2.88 1.38 -19.66
C ILE A 92 2.42 0.12 -20.39
N SER A 93 3.33 -0.63 -21.00
CA SER A 93 3.03 -1.94 -21.58
C SER A 93 3.45 -3.09 -20.66
N THR A 94 2.85 -4.29 -20.82
CA THR A 94 3.34 -5.51 -20.16
C THR A 94 4.83 -5.75 -20.44
N SER A 95 5.30 -5.38 -21.63
CA SER A 95 6.71 -5.46 -22.00
C SER A 95 7.62 -4.58 -21.16
N ASP A 96 7.18 -3.35 -20.86
CA ASP A 96 7.94 -2.44 -20.00
C ASP A 96 8.05 -3.01 -18.59
N ILE A 97 6.96 -3.57 -18.06
CA ILE A 97 6.91 -4.21 -16.74
C ILE A 97 7.86 -5.40 -16.69
N CYS A 98 7.74 -6.34 -17.62
CA CYS A 98 8.59 -7.53 -17.68
C CYS A 98 10.07 -7.17 -17.81
N ARG A 99 10.41 -6.21 -18.69
CA ARG A 99 11.79 -5.75 -18.88
C ARG A 99 12.35 -5.12 -17.60
N ARG A 100 11.54 -4.31 -16.90
CA ARG A 100 11.94 -3.67 -15.63
C ARG A 100 12.10 -4.69 -14.50
N ALA A 101 11.23 -5.69 -14.44
CA ALA A 101 11.25 -6.74 -13.42
C ALA A 101 12.32 -7.82 -13.65
N GLY A 102 12.90 -7.89 -14.85
CA GLY A 102 13.81 -8.98 -15.23
C GLY A 102 13.09 -10.32 -15.40
N VAL A 103 11.81 -10.30 -15.77
CA VAL A 103 10.94 -11.48 -15.85
C VAL A 103 10.56 -11.75 -17.31
N ALA A 104 10.55 -13.02 -17.72
CA ALA A 104 10.08 -13.40 -19.06
C ALA A 104 8.59 -13.11 -19.23
N ARG A 105 8.16 -12.73 -20.44
CA ARG A 105 6.72 -12.50 -20.72
C ARG A 105 5.87 -13.74 -20.46
N SER A 106 6.37 -14.95 -20.71
CA SER A 106 5.67 -16.20 -20.41
C SER A 106 5.29 -16.28 -18.93
N SER A 107 6.26 -16.03 -18.04
CA SER A 107 6.05 -16.03 -16.59
C SER A 107 5.13 -14.93 -16.10
N PHE A 108 5.04 -13.79 -16.81
CA PHE A 108 4.02 -12.79 -16.52
C PHE A 108 2.61 -13.35 -16.78
N TYR A 109 2.40 -13.96 -17.94
CA TYR A 109 1.08 -14.48 -18.33
C TYR A 109 0.67 -15.76 -17.58
N GLU A 110 1.60 -16.45 -16.94
CA GLU A 110 1.31 -17.50 -15.94
C GLU A 110 0.61 -16.96 -14.69
N HIS A 111 0.78 -15.67 -14.38
CA HIS A 111 0.26 -15.04 -13.16
C HIS A 111 -0.85 -14.03 -13.43
N TYR A 112 -0.80 -13.35 -14.58
CA TYR A 112 -1.68 -12.23 -14.88
C TYR A 112 -2.19 -12.27 -16.32
N SER A 113 -3.48 -12.03 -16.49
CA SER A 113 -4.08 -11.86 -17.82
C SER A 113 -3.59 -10.61 -18.54
N GLY A 114 -3.15 -9.60 -17.78
CA GLY A 114 -2.61 -8.35 -18.31
C GLY A 114 -2.15 -7.40 -17.19
N LYS A 115 -1.58 -6.25 -17.57
CA LYS A 115 -1.10 -5.25 -16.59
C LYS A 115 -2.18 -4.81 -15.59
N ALA A 116 -3.44 -4.77 -16.05
CA ALA A 116 -4.60 -4.40 -15.25
C ALA A 116 -4.81 -5.31 -14.04
N ASP A 117 -4.63 -6.62 -14.22
CA ASP A 117 -4.78 -7.64 -13.18
C ASP A 117 -3.70 -7.47 -12.09
N LEU A 118 -2.46 -7.23 -12.52
CA LEU A 118 -1.36 -6.88 -11.62
C LEU A 118 -1.67 -5.59 -10.82
N LEU A 119 -2.24 -4.58 -11.48
CA LEU A 119 -2.63 -3.34 -10.80
C LEU A 119 -3.72 -3.58 -9.75
N ASP A 120 -4.71 -4.42 -10.07
CA ASP A 120 -5.79 -4.75 -9.15
C ASP A 120 -5.28 -5.50 -7.92
N GLU A 121 -4.30 -6.40 -8.08
CA GLU A 121 -3.59 -7.01 -6.93
C GLU A 121 -2.88 -5.97 -6.07
N ILE A 122 -2.15 -5.03 -6.69
CA ILE A 122 -1.44 -3.97 -5.96
C ILE A 122 -2.45 -3.13 -5.17
N PHE A 123 -3.57 -2.74 -5.78
CA PHE A 123 -4.63 -2.01 -5.10
C PHE A 123 -5.25 -2.83 -3.98
N ALA A 124 -5.53 -4.11 -4.19
CA ALA A 124 -6.08 -4.97 -3.14
C ALA A 124 -5.14 -5.03 -1.92
N ALA A 125 -3.82 -5.14 -2.13
CA ALA A 125 -2.84 -5.14 -1.06
C ALA A 125 -2.80 -3.80 -0.31
N HIS A 126 -2.74 -2.67 -1.03
CA HIS A 126 -2.72 -1.32 -0.42
C HIS A 126 -4.01 -1.01 0.33
N MET A 127 -5.16 -1.36 -0.26
CA MET A 127 -6.49 -1.15 0.32
C MET A 127 -6.77 -2.08 1.50
N GLY A 128 -6.17 -3.28 1.50
CA GLY A 128 -6.26 -4.23 2.62
C GLY A 128 -5.59 -3.71 3.90
N ALA A 129 -4.63 -2.79 3.77
CA ALA A 129 -3.95 -2.15 4.89
C ALA A 129 -4.71 -0.94 5.47
N ILE A 130 -5.87 -0.55 4.90
CA ILE A 130 -6.66 0.58 5.40
C ILE A 130 -7.26 0.20 6.76
N PRO A 131 -6.95 0.96 7.84
CA PRO A 131 -7.52 0.71 9.15
C PRO A 131 -8.96 1.22 9.21
N LEU A 132 -9.93 0.37 8.89
CA LEU A 132 -11.35 0.72 8.97
C LEU A 132 -11.77 0.86 10.43
N SER A 133 -12.31 2.00 10.82
CA SER A 133 -12.83 2.19 12.18
C SER A 133 -14.28 1.70 12.27
N ARG A 134 -14.60 1.07 13.41
CA ARG A 134 -15.93 0.55 13.75
C ARG A 134 -16.68 1.45 14.72
N GLU A 135 -16.01 2.47 15.27
CA GLU A 135 -16.58 3.34 16.29
C GLU A 135 -17.51 4.36 15.64
N PRO A 136 -18.79 4.43 16.05
CA PRO A 136 -19.70 5.49 15.59
C PRO A 136 -19.13 6.88 15.94
N GLY A 137 -19.17 7.79 14.98
CA GLY A 137 -18.66 9.17 15.15
C GLY A 137 -17.13 9.33 15.15
N ALA A 138 -16.34 8.25 15.11
CA ALA A 138 -14.89 8.36 14.94
C ALA A 138 -14.53 8.84 13.52
N PRO A 139 -13.34 9.43 13.29
CA PRO A 139 -12.88 9.73 11.94
C PRO A 139 -12.89 8.50 11.02
N LEU A 140 -13.20 8.69 9.74
CA LEU A 140 -13.18 7.62 8.74
C LEU A 140 -11.74 7.26 8.40
N GLY A 141 -11.33 6.03 8.71
CA GLY A 141 -9.99 5.52 8.43
C GLY A 141 -9.69 5.50 6.94
N THR A 142 -10.69 5.22 6.11
CA THR A 142 -10.57 5.29 4.65
C THR A 142 -10.18 6.69 4.16
N LEU A 143 -10.78 7.74 4.72
CA LEU A 143 -10.47 9.13 4.34
C LEU A 143 -9.13 9.60 4.88
N ASP A 144 -8.77 9.16 6.09
CA ASP A 144 -7.44 9.45 6.65
C ASP A 144 -6.33 8.84 5.78
N TRP A 145 -6.50 7.56 5.44
CA TRP A 145 -5.58 6.84 4.56
C TRP A 145 -5.47 7.51 3.19
N LEU A 146 -6.60 7.94 2.59
CA LEU A 146 -6.63 8.63 1.31
C LEU A 146 -5.85 9.95 1.36
N ALA A 147 -6.10 10.78 2.37
CA ALA A 147 -5.41 12.06 2.54
C ALA A 147 -3.90 11.86 2.69
N ALA A 148 -3.47 10.88 3.50
CA ALA A 148 -2.06 10.54 3.69
C ALA A 148 -1.40 10.02 2.40
N HIS A 149 -2.13 9.21 1.61
CA HIS A 149 -1.61 8.65 0.36
C HIS A 149 -1.44 9.71 -0.73
N VAL A 150 -2.40 10.62 -0.88
CA VAL A 150 -2.26 11.73 -1.84
C VAL A 150 -1.12 12.66 -1.44
N ALA A 151 -0.98 12.96 -0.13
CA ALA A 151 0.14 13.77 0.37
C ALA A 151 1.51 13.11 0.13
N SER A 152 1.57 11.78 0.13
CA SER A 152 2.82 11.04 -0.09
C SER A 152 3.26 11.00 -1.56
N ASN A 153 2.32 11.14 -2.52
CA ASN A 153 2.61 11.09 -3.96
C ASN A 153 1.73 12.06 -4.79
N PRO A 154 1.84 13.39 -4.58
CA PRO A 154 0.98 14.37 -5.22
C PRO A 154 1.15 14.41 -6.75
N ALA A 155 2.36 14.16 -7.25
CA ALA A 155 2.65 14.15 -8.68
C ALA A 155 1.94 13.01 -9.42
N LEU A 156 1.88 11.81 -8.81
CA LEU A 156 1.16 10.67 -9.37
C LEU A 156 -0.34 10.95 -9.43
N PHE A 157 -0.89 11.54 -8.36
CA PHE A 157 -2.30 11.89 -8.31
C PHE A 157 -2.66 12.97 -9.34
N ALA A 158 -1.88 14.05 -9.41
CA ALA A 158 -2.10 15.14 -10.36
C ALA A 158 -2.04 14.65 -11.82
N ARG A 159 -1.07 13.80 -12.17
CA ARG A 159 -0.97 13.19 -13.51
C ARG A 159 -2.16 12.30 -13.82
N SER A 160 -2.60 11.52 -12.85
CA SER A 160 -3.79 10.66 -13.01
C SER A 160 -5.05 11.51 -13.22
N ALA A 161 -5.19 12.60 -12.47
CA ALA A 161 -6.33 13.52 -12.53
C ALA A 161 -6.39 14.34 -13.83
N ALA A 162 -5.24 14.64 -14.44
CA ALA A 162 -5.16 15.37 -15.70
C ALA A 162 -5.70 14.60 -16.93
N GLY A 163 -6.09 13.32 -16.77
CA GLY A 163 -6.88 12.61 -17.78
C GLY A 163 -6.13 12.24 -19.07
N SER A 164 -4.78 12.24 -19.06
CA SER A 164 -3.99 11.78 -20.21
C SER A 164 -3.98 10.25 -20.29
N GLY A 165 -4.86 9.69 -21.13
CA GLY A 165 -4.75 8.32 -21.63
C GLY A 165 -5.93 7.40 -21.31
N GLY A 166 -6.53 6.82 -22.36
CA GLY A 166 -7.48 5.72 -22.25
C GLY A 166 -6.92 4.58 -21.40
N ASP A 167 -7.79 3.99 -20.58
CA ASP A 167 -7.53 3.31 -19.30
C ASP A 167 -7.12 4.25 -18.17
N SER A 168 -8.06 4.98 -17.57
CA SER A 168 -7.72 5.82 -16.41
C SER A 168 -7.49 4.96 -15.15
N LEU A 169 -6.40 5.24 -14.42
CA LEU A 169 -6.06 4.66 -13.12
C LEU A 169 -7.09 5.04 -12.04
N LEU A 170 -7.65 6.25 -12.15
CA LEU A 170 -8.53 6.86 -11.17
C LEU A 170 -9.87 6.13 -10.99
N PRO A 171 -10.60 5.73 -12.05
CA PRO A 171 -11.80 4.92 -11.91
C PRO A 171 -11.60 3.64 -11.10
N ARG A 172 -10.50 2.91 -11.31
CA ARG A 172 -10.18 1.70 -10.53
C ARG A 172 -9.91 2.03 -9.07
N PHE A 173 -9.09 3.05 -8.83
CA PHE A 173 -8.78 3.54 -7.49
C PHE A 173 -10.05 4.01 -6.75
N ARG A 174 -10.92 4.77 -7.43
CA ARG A 174 -12.23 5.22 -6.95
C ARG A 174 -13.09 4.03 -6.55
N SER A 175 -13.27 3.04 -7.42
CA SER A 175 -14.09 1.86 -7.12
C SER A 175 -13.57 1.08 -5.91
N ALA A 176 -12.24 0.93 -5.80
CA ALA A 176 -11.63 0.25 -4.66
C ALA A 176 -11.84 1.00 -3.34
N LEU A 177 -11.68 2.33 -3.34
CA LEU A 177 -11.94 3.19 -2.17
C LEU A 177 -13.42 3.22 -1.79
N THR A 178 -14.32 3.31 -2.77
CA THR A 178 -15.76 3.30 -2.51
C THR A 178 -16.16 2.02 -1.79
N ARG A 179 -15.68 0.86 -2.24
CA ARG A 179 -15.95 -0.42 -1.57
C ARG A 179 -15.41 -0.45 -0.14
N LYS A 180 -14.22 0.11 0.11
CA LYS A 180 -13.63 0.16 1.45
C LYS A 180 -14.38 1.11 2.38
N LEU A 181 -14.81 2.26 1.89
CA LEU A 181 -15.62 3.17 2.67
C LEU A 181 -17.01 2.60 2.94
N GLU A 182 -17.62 1.92 1.96
CA GLU A 182 -18.89 1.21 2.15
C GLU A 182 -18.77 0.13 3.25
N GLU A 183 -17.70 -0.67 3.23
CA GLU A 183 -17.38 -1.63 4.29
C GLU A 183 -17.27 -0.94 5.66
N GLU A 184 -16.56 0.18 5.74
CA GLU A 184 -16.41 0.96 6.97
C GLU A 184 -17.75 1.53 7.47
N LEU A 185 -18.59 2.07 6.59
CA LEU A 185 -19.89 2.63 6.94
C LEU A 185 -20.89 1.55 7.38
N ASN A 186 -20.88 0.39 6.71
CA ASN A 186 -21.67 -0.77 7.10
C ASN A 186 -21.27 -1.26 8.50
N ASN A 187 -19.97 -1.32 8.80
CA ASN A 187 -19.47 -1.71 10.12
C ASN A 187 -19.91 -0.76 11.25
N ARG A 188 -20.27 0.48 10.90
CA ARG A 188 -20.76 1.51 11.84
C ARG A 188 -22.29 1.61 11.88
N GLY A 189 -23.01 0.83 11.04
CA GLY A 189 -24.47 0.79 11.03
C GLY A 189 -25.16 1.93 10.27
N HIS A 190 -24.46 2.61 9.36
CA HIS A 190 -25.11 3.63 8.51
C HIS A 190 -26.05 2.99 7.48
N SER A 191 -27.26 3.55 7.33
CA SER A 191 -28.10 3.28 6.17
C SER A 191 -27.46 3.85 4.90
N ASP A 192 -27.85 3.31 3.73
CA ASP A 192 -27.41 3.81 2.41
C ASP A 192 -25.88 3.86 2.25
N ALA A 193 -25.15 2.98 2.94
CA ALA A 193 -23.68 2.98 2.99
C ALA A 193 -23.02 3.01 1.61
N CYS A 194 -23.57 2.28 0.64
CA CYS A 194 -23.09 2.27 -0.74
C CYS A 194 -23.19 3.66 -1.41
N ALA A 195 -24.35 4.32 -1.30
CA ALA A 195 -24.60 5.64 -1.88
C ALA A 195 -23.74 6.71 -1.19
N ASN A 196 -23.69 6.69 0.13
CA ASN A 196 -22.88 7.60 0.94
C ASN A 196 -21.39 7.45 0.61
N ALA A 197 -20.89 6.22 0.52
CA ALA A 197 -19.51 5.95 0.16
C ALA A 197 -19.17 6.48 -1.25
N ALA A 198 -20.03 6.21 -2.24
CA ALA A 198 -19.84 6.66 -3.61
C ALA A 198 -19.80 8.20 -3.73
N TYR A 199 -20.65 8.89 -2.96
CA TYR A 199 -20.69 10.34 -2.90
C TYR A 199 -19.44 10.91 -2.22
N ILE A 200 -19.10 10.42 -1.03
CA ILE A 200 -17.95 10.89 -0.25
C ILE A 200 -16.64 10.69 -1.01
N ILE A 201 -16.39 9.49 -1.57
CA ILE A 201 -15.16 9.23 -2.34
C ILE A 201 -15.14 10.06 -3.62
N GLY A 202 -16.28 10.17 -4.33
CA GLY A 202 -16.39 10.99 -5.53
C GLY A 202 -16.02 12.46 -5.27
N GLY A 203 -16.63 13.06 -4.24
CA GLY A 203 -16.34 14.44 -3.83
C GLY A 203 -14.91 14.62 -3.32
N SER A 204 -14.41 13.67 -2.54
CA SER A 204 -13.04 13.70 -2.01
C SER A 204 -12.01 13.69 -3.14
N LEU A 205 -12.13 12.78 -4.12
CA LEU A 205 -11.20 12.70 -5.25
C LEU A 205 -11.28 13.94 -6.14
N ALA A 206 -12.48 14.49 -6.35
CA ALA A 206 -12.66 15.74 -7.08
C ALA A 206 -11.97 16.91 -6.36
N PHE A 207 -12.15 17.04 -5.05
CA PHE A 207 -11.47 18.06 -4.23
C PHE A 207 -9.94 17.90 -4.25
N LEU A 208 -9.44 16.67 -4.12
CA LEU A 208 -8.01 16.37 -4.18
C LEU A 208 -7.39 16.67 -5.56
N SER A 209 -8.18 16.80 -6.61
CA SER A 209 -7.67 17.14 -7.95
C SER A 209 -7.35 18.63 -8.12
N THR A 210 -7.92 19.50 -7.26
CA THR A 210 -7.79 20.96 -7.37
C THR A 210 -6.63 21.54 -6.55
N ALA A 211 -5.54 20.77 -6.35
CA ALA A 211 -4.37 21.10 -5.51
C ALA A 211 -4.67 21.16 -3.99
N PRO A 212 -4.58 20.02 -3.28
CA PRO A 212 -4.83 19.95 -1.84
C PRO A 212 -3.68 20.60 -1.06
N GLY A 213 -4.03 21.46 -0.10
CA GLY A 213 -3.09 22.09 0.83
C GLY A 213 -3.14 21.48 2.23
N ASP A 214 -2.51 22.16 3.18
CA ASP A 214 -2.59 21.82 4.60
C ASP A 214 -4.05 21.79 5.08
N GLY A 215 -4.39 20.81 5.92
CA GLY A 215 -5.75 20.63 6.45
C GLY A 215 -6.73 19.88 5.53
N THR A 216 -6.27 19.35 4.40
CA THR A 216 -7.07 18.49 3.50
C THR A 216 -7.74 17.34 4.25
N ARG A 217 -7.00 16.63 5.11
CA ARG A 217 -7.53 15.56 5.97
C ARG A 217 -8.76 16.03 6.77
N ASP A 218 -8.61 17.12 7.52
CA ASP A 218 -9.68 17.62 8.39
C ASP A 218 -10.89 18.11 7.58
N MET A 219 -10.66 18.69 6.41
CA MET A 219 -11.74 19.08 5.50
C MET A 219 -12.55 17.88 5.04
N LEU A 220 -11.89 16.81 4.56
CA LEU A 220 -12.57 15.60 4.09
C LEU A 220 -13.41 14.96 5.20
N GLN A 221 -12.85 14.87 6.41
CA GLN A 221 -13.56 14.31 7.57
C GLN A 221 -14.80 15.14 7.93
N ARG A 222 -14.67 16.47 8.02
CA ARG A 222 -15.80 17.36 8.35
C ARG A 222 -16.92 17.32 7.31
N LEU A 223 -16.59 17.20 6.02
CA LEU A 223 -17.60 17.09 4.97
C LEU A 223 -18.34 15.75 5.04
N ALA A 224 -17.63 14.66 5.30
CA ALA A 224 -18.23 13.35 5.47
C ALA A 224 -19.13 13.30 6.72
N GLU A 225 -18.69 13.87 7.84
CA GLU A 225 -19.48 13.95 9.07
C GLU A 225 -20.82 14.66 8.86
N LYS A 226 -20.82 15.82 8.17
CA LYS A 226 -22.05 16.56 7.86
C LYS A 226 -23.02 15.81 6.95
N LEU A 227 -22.53 14.91 6.11
CA LEU A 227 -23.34 14.11 5.20
C LEU A 227 -23.93 12.86 5.89
N LEU A 228 -23.25 12.38 6.93
CA LEU A 228 -23.61 11.15 7.65
C LEU A 228 -24.46 11.41 8.92
N ALA A 229 -24.62 12.67 9.32
CA ALA A 229 -25.46 13.12 10.42
C ALA A 229 -26.94 13.18 10.03
#